data_AF-A0A966EE13-F1
#
_entry.id   AF-A0A966EE13-F1
#
_cell.length_a   1.000
_cell.length_b   1.000
_cell.length_c   1.000
_cell.angle_alpha   90.00
_cell.angle_beta   90.00
_cell.angle_gamma   90.00
#
_symmetry.space_group_name_H-M   'P 1'
#
loop_
_entity.id
_entity.type
_entity.pdbx_description
1 polymer ?
#
loop_
_entity_poly.entity_id
_entity_poly.type
_entity_poly.pdbx_seq_one_letter_code
_entity_poly.pdbx_strand_id
1 'polypeptide(L)'
;MTLEGSAPSAGTKSDETIQSFLAATGRDKKEILKLLLVMELTRDQVSLLAPAVRDRSPRVCARITSLLARNDLRDRFEEQLGGLKPGKVMILRSQFEKLHRNGDQVDKDSD
;
A
#
# COMPACT_ATOMS: atom_id res chain seq x y z
N MET A 1 -15.60 15.17 39.14
CA MET A 1 -14.44 15.80 38.48
C MET A 1 -14.15 15.01 37.22
N THR A 2 -14.10 15.72 36.10
CA THR A 2 -13.53 15.37 34.78
C THR A 2 -14.01 14.09 34.08
N LEU A 3 -14.85 14.35 33.07
CA LEU A 3 -15.06 13.54 31.87
C LEU A 3 -13.71 13.32 31.17
N GLU A 4 -13.28 12.08 30.95
CA GLU A 4 -12.30 11.78 29.90
C GLU A 4 -13.04 11.07 28.77
N GLY A 5 -13.30 11.83 27.71
CA GLY A 5 -13.82 11.31 26.46
C GLY A 5 -12.75 10.50 25.77
N SER A 6 -12.86 9.17 25.84
CA SER A 6 -12.23 8.29 24.86
C SER A 6 -12.86 8.58 23.50
N ALA A 7 -12.21 9.42 22.71
CA ALA A 7 -12.53 9.56 21.30
C ALA A 7 -12.42 8.17 20.65
N PRO A 8 -13.45 7.67 19.93
CA PRO A 8 -13.27 6.48 19.11
C PRO A 8 -12.21 6.81 18.06
N SER A 9 -11.04 6.20 18.21
CA SER A 9 -9.93 6.34 17.27
C SER A 9 -10.45 6.08 15.85
N ALA A 10 -10.35 7.08 14.98
CA ALA A 10 -10.67 6.96 13.55
C ALA A 10 -9.78 5.92 12.81
N GLY A 11 -8.85 5.27 13.52
CA GLY A 11 -7.98 4.21 13.00
C GLY A 11 -8.57 2.80 13.00
N THR A 12 -9.75 2.53 13.59
CA THR A 12 -10.21 1.13 13.78
C THR A 12 -10.60 0.43 12.49
N LYS A 13 -11.50 1.02 11.68
CA LYS A 13 -12.05 0.32 10.51
C LYS A 13 -11.02 0.06 9.41
N SER A 14 -10.14 1.03 9.15
CA SER A 14 -9.08 0.89 8.15
C SER A 14 -8.05 -0.14 8.60
N ASP A 15 -7.66 -0.14 9.87
CA ASP A 15 -6.72 -1.13 10.41
C ASP A 15 -7.30 -2.55 10.34
N GLU A 16 -8.55 -2.75 10.77
CA GLU A 16 -9.24 -4.03 10.65
C GLU A 16 -9.31 -4.53 9.20
N THR A 17 -9.51 -3.62 8.24
CA THR A 17 -9.54 -3.95 6.81
C THR A 17 -8.15 -4.33 6.29
N ILE A 18 -7.10 -3.66 6.75
CA ILE A 18 -5.71 -3.98 6.42
C ILE A 18 -5.34 -5.35 6.97
N GLN A 19 -5.66 -5.63 8.24
CA GLN A 19 -5.43 -6.95 8.84
C GLN A 19 -6.17 -8.05 8.08
N SER A 20 -7.43 -7.81 7.72
CA SER A 20 -8.22 -8.73 6.90
C SER A 20 -7.59 -8.96 5.52
N PHE A 21 -7.08 -7.92 4.87
CA PHE A 21 -6.39 -8.02 3.58
C PHE A 21 -5.10 -8.86 3.67
N LEU A 22 -4.32 -8.68 4.74
CA LEU A 22 -3.07 -9.39 4.95
C LEU A 22 -3.31 -10.88 5.23
N ALA A 23 -4.38 -11.21 5.95
CA ALA A 23 -4.79 -12.59 6.23
C ALA A 23 -5.49 -13.28 5.04
N ALA A 24 -6.14 -12.52 4.15
CA ALA A 24 -6.91 -13.07 3.05
C ALA A 24 -6.05 -13.65 1.92
N THR A 25 -6.66 -14.53 1.12
CA THR A 25 -6.07 -15.09 -0.10
C THR A 25 -7.08 -15.10 -1.25
N GLY A 26 -6.64 -15.44 -2.46
CA GLY A 26 -7.55 -15.72 -3.57
C GLY A 26 -8.45 -14.56 -3.98
N ARG A 27 -9.77 -14.80 -3.99
CA ARG A 27 -10.78 -13.79 -4.39
C ARG A 27 -11.02 -12.77 -3.29
N ASP A 28 -11.12 -13.21 -2.04
CA ASP A 28 -11.39 -12.35 -0.88
C ASP A 28 -10.33 -11.25 -0.76
N LYS A 29 -9.05 -11.59 -0.94
CA LYS A 29 -7.98 -10.60 -0.94
C LYS A 29 -8.16 -9.50 -1.99
N LYS A 30 -8.69 -9.84 -3.17
CA LYS A 30 -8.94 -8.87 -4.24
C LYS A 30 -10.13 -7.99 -3.94
N GLU A 31 -11.17 -8.52 -3.30
CA GLU A 31 -12.33 -7.74 -2.87
C GLU A 31 -11.93 -6.74 -1.77
N ILE A 32 -11.17 -7.20 -0.77
CA ILE A 32 -10.67 -6.31 0.29
C ILE A 32 -9.72 -5.25 -0.28
N LEU A 33 -8.87 -5.60 -1.25
CA LEU A 33 -8.04 -4.62 -1.95
C LEU A 33 -8.87 -3.52 -2.63
N LYS A 34 -10.02 -3.85 -3.24
CA LYS A 34 -10.89 -2.84 -3.85
C LYS A 34 -11.43 -1.87 -2.79
N LEU A 35 -11.78 -2.38 -1.61
CA LEU A 35 -12.21 -1.55 -0.48
C LEU A 35 -11.08 -0.63 -0.02
N LEU A 36 -9.87 -1.17 0.20
CA LEU A 36 -8.70 -0.37 0.60
C LEU A 36 -8.35 0.74 -0.39
N LEU A 37 -8.56 0.51 -1.70
CA LEU A 37 -8.23 1.49 -2.74
C LEU A 37 -9.20 2.68 -2.81
N VAL A 38 -10.38 2.59 -2.21
CA VAL A 38 -11.34 3.71 -2.13
C VAL A 38 -11.34 4.37 -0.75
N MET A 39 -10.57 3.83 0.20
CA MET A 39 -10.41 4.41 1.53
C MET A 39 -9.29 5.44 1.52
N GLU A 40 -9.45 6.49 2.32
CA GLU A 40 -8.35 7.41 2.63
C GLU A 40 -7.45 6.74 3.67
N LEU A 41 -6.30 6.25 3.21
CA LEU A 41 -5.31 5.59 4.06
C LEU A 41 -4.19 6.57 4.38
N THR A 42 -3.80 6.61 5.65
CA THR A 42 -2.61 7.34 6.07
C THR A 42 -1.34 6.68 5.55
N ARG A 43 -0.24 7.44 5.45
CA ARG A 43 1.07 6.90 5.08
C ARG A 43 1.48 5.70 5.94
N ASP A 44 1.19 5.74 7.24
CA ASP A 44 1.48 4.65 8.18
C ASP A 44 0.70 3.38 7.83
N GLN A 45 -0.61 3.52 7.58
CA GLN A 45 -1.47 2.42 7.13
C GLN A 45 -1.04 1.83 5.79
N VAL A 46 -0.62 2.66 4.83
CA VAL A 46 -0.08 2.18 3.56
C VAL A 46 1.22 1.41 3.76
N SER A 47 2.05 1.80 4.74
CA SER A 47 3.29 1.10 5.07
C SER A 47 3.04 -0.34 5.54
N LEU A 48 1.94 -0.59 6.25
CA LEU A 48 1.53 -1.92 6.71
C LEU A 48 1.20 -2.87 5.55
N LEU A 49 0.83 -2.33 4.38
CA LEU A 49 0.51 -3.12 3.19
C LEU A 49 1.76 -3.60 2.43
N ALA A 50 2.95 -3.08 2.76
CA ALA A 50 4.18 -3.37 2.02
C ALA A 50 4.44 -4.86 1.76
N PRO A 51 4.24 -5.80 2.72
CA PRO A 51 4.47 -7.23 2.48
C PRO A 51 3.72 -7.81 1.27
N ALA A 52 2.58 -7.22 0.91
CA ALA A 52 1.78 -7.66 -0.24
C ALA A 52 2.40 -7.32 -1.61
N VAL A 53 3.52 -6.60 -1.67
CA VAL A 53 4.36 -6.50 -2.90
C VAL A 53 4.81 -7.90 -3.35
N ARG A 54 5.00 -8.83 -2.41
CA ARG A 54 5.44 -10.20 -2.71
C ARG A 54 4.28 -11.15 -3.06
N ASP A 55 3.05 -10.64 -3.11
CA ASP A 55 1.88 -11.44 -3.39
C ASP A 55 1.98 -12.17 -4.75
N ARG A 56 1.42 -13.38 -4.82
CA ARG A 56 1.42 -14.18 -6.06
C ARG A 56 0.54 -13.55 -7.15
N SER A 57 -0.43 -12.72 -6.78
CA SER A 57 -1.26 -12.01 -7.74
C SER A 57 -0.52 -10.79 -8.29
N PRO A 58 -0.26 -10.74 -9.61
CA PRO A 58 0.42 -9.58 -10.23
C PRO A 58 -0.38 -8.29 -10.06
N ARG A 59 -1.71 -8.38 -10.01
CA ARG A 59 -2.59 -7.23 -9.80
C ARG A 59 -2.48 -6.67 -8.39
N VAL A 60 -2.36 -7.53 -7.37
CA VAL A 60 -2.16 -7.10 -5.98
C VAL A 60 -0.79 -6.44 -5.86
N CYS A 61 0.28 -7.12 -6.29
CA CYS A 61 1.64 -6.59 -6.27
C CYS A 61 1.72 -5.21 -6.94
N ALA A 62 1.18 -5.05 -8.15
CA ALA A 62 1.20 -3.77 -8.86
C ALA A 62 0.47 -2.66 -8.09
N ARG A 63 -0.72 -2.93 -7.54
CA ARG A 63 -1.51 -1.92 -6.81
C ARG A 63 -0.85 -1.50 -5.50
N ILE A 64 -0.30 -2.45 -4.75
CA ILE A 64 0.44 -2.14 -3.52
C ILE A 64 1.71 -1.35 -3.85
N THR A 65 2.45 -1.75 -4.89
CA THR A 65 3.63 -1.00 -5.36
C THR A 65 3.26 0.44 -5.73
N SER A 66 2.13 0.66 -6.41
CA SER A 66 1.63 2.01 -6.70
C SER A 66 1.27 2.81 -5.44
N LEU A 67 0.64 2.18 -4.45
CA LEU A 67 0.32 2.86 -3.18
C LEU A 67 1.59 3.28 -2.44
N LEU A 68 2.58 2.39 -2.35
CA LEU A 68 3.87 2.71 -1.71
C LEU A 68 4.61 3.83 -2.44
N ALA A 69 4.63 3.79 -3.78
CA ALA A 69 5.29 4.81 -4.59
C ALA A 69 4.65 6.19 -4.42
N ARG A 70 3.31 6.27 -4.35
CA ARG A 70 2.57 7.53 -4.14
C ARG A 70 2.75 8.12 -2.73
N ASN A 71 3.14 7.30 -1.75
CA ASN A 71 3.31 7.72 -0.36
C ASN A 71 4.80 7.88 0.04
N ASP A 72 5.70 7.89 -0.94
CA ASP A 72 7.15 7.96 -0.75
C ASP A 72 7.65 6.92 0.28
N LEU A 73 7.20 5.67 0.13
CA LEU A 73 7.53 4.54 1.00
C LEU A 73 8.58 3.62 0.35
N ARG A 74 9.66 4.22 -0.16
CA ARG A 74 10.71 3.50 -0.86
C ARG A 74 11.44 2.50 0.03
N ASP A 75 11.78 2.87 1.27
CA ASP A 75 12.47 1.98 2.20
C ASP A 75 11.65 0.71 2.47
N ARG A 76 10.36 0.87 2.74
CA ARG A 76 9.43 -0.24 2.97
C ARG A 76 9.30 -1.14 1.76
N PHE A 77 9.29 -0.57 0.56
CA PHE A 77 9.28 -1.34 -0.68
C PHE A 77 10.58 -2.13 -0.87
N GLU A 78 11.73 -1.51 -0.65
CA GLU A 78 13.06 -2.12 -0.81
C GLU A 78 13.28 -3.28 0.17
N GLU A 79 12.79 -3.17 1.41
CA GLU A 79 12.79 -4.27 2.40
C GLU A 79 12.11 -5.54 1.83
N GLN A 80 11.04 -5.38 1.05
CA GLN A 80 10.31 -6.51 0.45
C GLN A 80 11.03 -7.17 -0.73
N LEU A 81 12.01 -6.48 -1.31
CA LEU A 81 12.83 -7.03 -2.39
C LEU A 81 13.90 -7.99 -1.85
N GLY A 82 14.14 -7.99 -0.54
CA GLY A 82 15.04 -8.91 0.14
C GLY A 82 14.75 -10.37 -0.22
N GLY A 83 15.78 -11.07 -0.69
CA GLY A 83 15.69 -12.49 -1.06
C GLY A 83 14.97 -12.78 -2.39
N LEU A 84 14.61 -11.76 -3.18
CA LEU A 84 14.13 -11.97 -4.54
C LEU A 84 15.29 -12.14 -5.54
N LYS A 85 15.02 -12.84 -6.65
CA LYS A 85 15.99 -12.97 -7.75
C LYS A 85 16.31 -11.60 -8.36
N PRO A 86 17.55 -11.34 -8.80
CA PRO A 86 17.99 -10.03 -9.27
C PRO A 86 17.14 -9.47 -10.43
N GLY A 87 16.74 -10.32 -11.39
CA GLY A 87 15.86 -9.89 -12.47
C GLY A 87 14.49 -9.39 -11.99
N LYS A 88 13.92 -10.02 -10.96
CA LYS A 88 12.63 -9.59 -10.37
C LYS A 88 12.78 -8.27 -9.62
N VAL A 89 13.89 -8.10 -8.89
CA VAL A 89 14.22 -6.85 -8.18
C VAL A 89 14.29 -5.69 -9.18
N MET A 90 15.01 -5.87 -10.30
CA MET A 90 15.14 -4.84 -11.33
C MET A 90 13.78 -4.42 -11.92
N ILE A 91 12.92 -5.40 -12.23
CA ILE A 91 11.58 -5.13 -12.77
C ILE A 91 10.73 -4.34 -11.76
N LEU A 92 10.69 -4.78 -10.50
CA LEU A 92 9.89 -4.14 -9.46
C LEU A 92 10.39 -2.72 -9.17
N ARG A 93 11.71 -2.51 -9.05
CA ARG A 93 12.29 -1.16 -8.88
C ARG A 93 11.93 -0.25 -10.05
N SER A 94 12.07 -0.73 -11.28
CA SER A 94 11.70 0.06 -12.47
C SER A 94 10.21 0.46 -12.45
N GLN A 95 9.33 -0.43 -12.00
CA GLN A 95 7.91 -0.12 -11.84
C GLN A 95 7.67 0.93 -10.75
N PHE A 96 8.28 0.75 -9.58
CA PHE A 96 8.16 1.71 -8.47
C PHE A 96 8.60 3.11 -8.89
N GLU A 97 9.77 3.25 -9.51
CA GLU A 97 10.34 4.54 -9.94
C GLU A 97 9.46 5.21 -11.02
N LYS A 98 8.93 4.44 -11.97
CA LYS A 98 7.98 4.95 -12.99
C LYS A 98 6.70 5.50 -12.33
N LEU A 99 6.16 4.77 -11.36
CA LEU A 99 4.94 5.15 -10.66
C LEU A 99 5.16 6.37 -9.77
N HIS A 100 6.31 6.45 -9.11
CA HIS A 100 6.69 7.59 -8.28
C HIS A 100 6.80 8.86 -9.14
N ARG A 101 7.49 8.77 -10.28
CA ARG A 101 7.66 9.90 -11.21
C ARG A 101 6.34 10.33 -11.88
N ASN A 102 5.45 9.40 -12.21
CA ASN A 102 4.13 9.75 -12.74
C ASN A 102 3.18 10.30 -11.67
N GLY A 103 3.34 9.90 -10.40
CA GLY A 103 2.55 10.46 -9.30
C GLY A 103 2.83 11.95 -9.08
N ASP A 104 4.08 12.36 -9.23
CA ASP A 104 4.53 13.76 -9.17
C ASP A 104 3.99 14.63 -10.33
N GLN A 105 3.68 14.02 -11.47
CA GLN A 105 3.29 14.74 -12.69
C GLN A 105 1.77 15.02 -12.80
N VAL A 106 0.93 14.36 -11.99
CA VAL A 106 -0.53 14.61 -11.99
C VAL A 106 -0.89 15.89 -11.22
N ASP A 107 0.02 16.42 -10.39
CA ASP A 107 -0.18 17.67 -9.63
C ASP A 107 0.26 18.94 -10.40
N LYS A 108 0.71 18.80 -11.67
CA LYS A 108 1.32 19.90 -12.45
C LYS A 108 0.65 20.24 -13.78
N ASP A 109 -0.56 19.74 -14.02
CA ASP A 109 -1.33 20.04 -15.25
C ASP A 109 -2.71 20.67 -14.90
N SER A 110 -2.69 21.67 -14.03
CA SER A 110 -3.80 22.62 -13.87
C SER A 110 -3.24 24.04 -13.90
N ASP A 111 -3.08 24.56 -15.11
CA ASP A 111 -3.07 25.99 -15.43
C ASP A 111 -4.01 26.22 -16.63
#